data_AF-A0A6M0ARC9-F1
#
_entry.id   AF-A0A6M0ARC9-F1
#
_cell.length_a   1.000
_cell.length_b   1.000
_cell.length_c   1.000
_cell.angle_alpha   90.00
_cell.angle_beta   90.00
_cell.angle_gamma   90.00
#
_symmetry.space_group_name_H-M   'P 1'
#
loop_
_entity.id
_entity.type
_entity.pdbx_description
1 polymer ?
#
loop_
_entity_poly.entity_id
_entity_poly.type
_entity_poly.pdbx_seq_one_letter_code
_entity_poly.pdbx_strand_id
1 'polypeptide(L)'
;ESVFKCQVFNRYGSREVGDIACELPGKEGLWAAPWGSYIEIVYENNNPLPTGVEGNILITNLTNYAMPLIRYKIGDRGTLLVNEPSRQIFKEVSGRSTDMFKRQDGTLL
;
A
#
# COMPACT_ATOMS: atom_id res chain seq x y z
N GLU A 1 -19.89 -0.63 9.24
CA GLU A 1 -21.22 -0.45 8.63
C GLU A 1 -22.42 -0.64 9.59
N SER A 2 -22.32 -1.48 10.64
CA SER A 2 -23.47 -1.84 11.51
C SER A 2 -24.10 -0.69 12.29
N VAL A 3 -23.33 0.34 12.65
CA VAL A 3 -23.78 1.50 13.45
C VAL A 3 -24.53 2.52 12.59
N PHE A 4 -23.85 3.06 11.57
CA PHE A 4 -24.39 4.13 10.72
C PHE A 4 -25.31 3.65 9.58
N LYS A 5 -25.48 2.33 9.43
CA LYS A 5 -26.33 1.70 8.40
C LYS A 5 -26.00 2.17 6.97
N CYS A 6 -24.73 2.47 6.71
CA CYS A 6 -24.22 2.87 5.42
C CYS A 6 -22.93 2.12 5.09
N GLN A 7 -22.61 2.07 3.80
CA GLN A 7 -21.35 1.53 3.32
C GLN A 7 -20.20 2.44 3.72
N VAL A 8 -19.11 1.84 4.19
CA VAL A 8 -17.89 2.56 4.55
C VAL A 8 -16.78 2.09 3.63
N PHE A 9 -16.12 3.03 2.96
CA PHE A 9 -15.04 2.74 2.04
C PHE A 9 -13.71 3.22 2.62
N ASN A 10 -12.73 2.34 2.60
CA ASN A 10 -11.38 2.64 3.01
C ASN A 10 -10.61 3.36 1.89
N ARG A 11 -9.73 4.27 2.28
CA ARG A 11 -8.79 4.98 1.40
C ARG A 11 -7.44 5.06 2.09
N TYR A 12 -6.42 4.62 1.38
CA TYR A 12 -5.04 4.72 1.80
C TYR A 12 -4.34 5.86 1.06
N GLY A 13 -3.59 6.66 1.81
CA GLY A 13 -2.87 7.83 1.31
C GLY A 13 -1.94 8.40 2.36
N SER A 14 -1.12 9.37 1.96
CA SER A 14 -0.21 10.08 2.86
C SER A 14 -0.10 11.56 2.51
N ARG A 15 0.62 12.32 3.32
CA ARG A 15 0.82 13.76 3.07
C ARG A 15 1.79 14.01 1.91
N GLU A 16 2.73 13.10 1.72
CA GLU A 16 3.80 13.18 0.73
C GLU A 16 3.30 12.81 -0.68
N VAL A 17 2.39 11.84 -0.78
CA VAL A 17 1.95 11.28 -2.07
C VAL A 17 0.47 11.58 -2.36
N GLY A 18 -0.29 12.02 -1.37
CA GLY A 18 -1.75 12.19 -1.50
C GLY A 18 -2.48 10.85 -1.49
N ASP A 19 -3.49 10.72 -2.36
CA ASP A 19 -4.29 9.51 -2.47
C ASP A 19 -3.54 8.42 -3.25
N ILE A 20 -3.43 7.23 -2.65
CA ILE A 20 -2.67 6.09 -3.21
C ILE A 20 -3.63 5.01 -3.71
N ALA A 21 -4.57 4.58 -2.87
CA ALA A 21 -5.52 3.53 -3.22
C ALA A 21 -6.84 3.66 -2.45
N CYS A 22 -7.94 3.17 -3.00
CA CYS A 22 -9.25 3.18 -2.36
C CYS A 22 -10.05 1.91 -2.65
N GLU A 23 -10.98 1.58 -1.77
CA GLU A 23 -11.94 0.50 -2.03
C GLU A 23 -12.90 0.89 -3.15
N LEU A 24 -13.23 -0.11 -3.99
CA LEU A 24 -14.29 0.01 -4.98
C LEU A 24 -15.52 -0.78 -4.52
N PRO A 25 -16.75 -0.30 -4.79
CA PRO A 25 -17.97 -1.01 -4.41
C PRO A 25 -17.99 -2.47 -4.89
N GLY A 26 -18.16 -3.40 -3.95
CA GLY A 26 -18.25 -4.83 -4.23
C GLY A 26 -16.94 -5.48 -4.71
N LYS A 27 -15.79 -4.82 -4.52
CA LYS A 27 -14.46 -5.37 -4.81
C LYS A 27 -13.67 -5.52 -3.52
N GLU A 28 -12.82 -6.55 -3.49
CA GLU A 28 -11.89 -6.79 -2.39
C GLU A 28 -10.63 -5.94 -2.58
N GLY A 29 -10.14 -5.38 -1.48
CA GLY A 29 -8.89 -4.63 -1.43
C GLY A 29 -9.01 -3.18 -1.90
N LEU A 30 -7.88 -2.47 -1.83
CA LEU A 30 -7.79 -1.07 -2.25
C LEU A 30 -7.19 -0.99 -3.65
N TRP A 31 -7.99 -0.53 -4.60
CA TRP A 31 -7.57 -0.29 -5.98
C TRP A 31 -6.70 0.96 -6.05
N ALA A 32 -5.53 0.83 -6.69
CA ALA A 32 -4.64 1.94 -6.98
C ALA A 32 -4.86 2.43 -8.41
N ALA A 33 -5.04 3.74 -8.56
CA ALA A 33 -5.19 4.37 -9.87
C ALA A 33 -3.86 4.29 -10.64
N PRO A 34 -3.81 3.61 -11.80
CA PRO A 34 -2.55 3.35 -12.50
C PRO A 34 -1.89 4.62 -13.08
N TRP A 35 -2.65 5.71 -13.23
CA TRP A 35 -2.12 7.02 -13.61
C TRP A 35 -1.62 7.86 -12.42
N GLY A 36 -1.94 7.48 -11.18
CA GLY A 36 -1.63 8.26 -9.99
C GLY A 36 -0.31 7.86 -9.35
N SER A 37 -0.25 6.62 -8.87
CA SER A 37 0.92 6.08 -8.16
C SER A 37 1.21 4.65 -8.59
N TYR A 38 2.48 4.33 -8.72
CA TYR A 38 2.97 2.96 -8.88
C TYR A 38 3.51 2.44 -7.55
N ILE A 39 3.08 1.25 -7.16
CA ILE A 39 3.37 0.65 -5.86
C ILE A 39 4.33 -0.52 -6.03
N GLU A 40 5.30 -0.62 -5.13
CA GLU A 40 6.13 -1.81 -4.97
C GLU A 40 6.03 -2.32 -3.53
N ILE A 41 5.96 -3.64 -3.36
CA ILE A 41 6.17 -4.30 -2.08
C ILE A 41 7.53 -4.94 -2.12
N VAL A 42 8.41 -4.56 -1.19
CA VAL A 42 9.81 -4.96 -1.22
C VAL A 42 10.30 -5.51 0.11
N TYR A 43 11.35 -6.33 0.04
CA TYR A 43 12.12 -6.71 1.21
C TYR A 43 13.08 -5.58 1.66
N GLU A 44 13.80 -5.76 2.76
CA GLU A 44 14.69 -4.72 3.33
C GLU A 44 15.78 -4.22 2.37
N ASN A 45 16.18 -5.03 1.40
CA ASN A 45 17.16 -4.68 0.37
C ASN A 45 16.54 -4.05 -0.90
N ASN A 46 15.27 -3.63 -0.84
CA ASN A 46 14.50 -3.05 -1.95
C ASN A 46 14.27 -4.00 -3.13
N ASN A 47 14.41 -5.32 -2.92
CA ASN A 47 14.04 -6.32 -3.91
C ASN A 47 12.52 -6.56 -3.90
N PRO A 48 11.86 -6.61 -5.07
CA PRO A 48 10.42 -6.89 -5.15
C PRO A 48 10.06 -8.23 -4.53
N LEU A 49 8.91 -8.26 -3.87
CA LEU A 49 8.31 -9.47 -3.32
C LEU A 49 7.14 -9.95 -4.19
N PRO A 50 6.85 -11.27 -4.20
CA PRO A 50 5.64 -11.78 -4.83
C PRO A 50 4.37 -11.21 -4.20
N THR A 51 3.30 -11.16 -4.99
CA THR A 51 1.94 -10.87 -4.51
C THR A 51 1.58 -11.78 -3.33
N GLY A 52 0.88 -11.24 -2.33
CA GLY A 52 0.51 -11.97 -1.12
C GLY A 52 1.58 -12.01 -0.02
N VAL A 53 2.81 -11.56 -0.30
CA VAL A 53 3.88 -11.46 0.70
C VAL A 53 3.97 -10.04 1.23
N GLU A 54 3.99 -9.91 2.56
CA GLU A 54 4.11 -8.60 3.22
C GLU A 54 5.53 -8.04 3.13
N GLY A 55 5.64 -6.75 2.86
CA GLY A 55 6.92 -6.04 2.82
C GLY A 55 6.77 -4.54 3.04
N ASN A 56 7.89 -3.82 2.88
CA ASN A 56 7.87 -2.36 2.88
C ASN A 56 7.20 -1.84 1.61
N ILE A 57 6.39 -0.79 1.75
CA ILE A 57 5.75 -0.13 0.62
C ILE A 57 6.68 0.94 0.05
N LEU A 58 7.04 0.82 -1.23
CA LEU A 58 7.62 1.92 -1.99
C LEU A 58 6.58 2.50 -2.93
N ILE A 59 6.58 3.82 -3.07
CA ILE A 59 5.68 4.54 -3.96
C ILE A 59 6.47 5.37 -4.97
N THR A 60 6.08 5.28 -6.24
CA THR A 60 6.46 6.23 -7.27
C THR A 60 5.23 7.03 -7.65
N ASN A 61 5.24 8.34 -7.38
CA ASN A 61 4.13 9.21 -7.77
C ASN A 61 4.31 9.71 -9.21
N LEU A 62 3.27 9.55 -10.03
CA LEU A 62 3.34 9.78 -11.48
C LEU A 62 2.79 11.14 -11.91
N THR A 63 2.24 11.93 -10.98
CA THR A 63 1.52 13.17 -11.27
C THR A 63 2.04 14.41 -10.53
N ASN A 64 2.94 14.26 -9.56
CA ASN A 64 3.52 15.37 -8.80
C ASN A 64 4.76 15.93 -9.51
N TYR A 65 4.53 16.91 -10.39
CA TYR A 65 5.60 17.63 -11.11
C TYR A 65 6.39 18.60 -10.24
N ALA A 66 5.81 19.07 -9.12
CA ALA A 66 6.48 20.03 -8.24
C ALA A 66 7.52 19.35 -7.34
N MET A 67 7.24 18.14 -6.87
CA MET A 67 8.13 17.32 -6.05
C MET A 67 7.99 15.84 -6.43
N PRO A 68 8.66 15.39 -7.51
CA PRO A 68 8.60 14.00 -7.94
C PRO A 68 9.20 13.06 -6.87
N LEU A 69 8.45 12.04 -6.49
CA LEU A 69 8.89 11.00 -5.57
C LEU A 69 8.96 9.67 -6.33
N ILE A 70 10.16 9.10 -6.45
CA ILE A 70 10.42 7.84 -7.17
C ILE A 70 10.96 6.82 -6.19
N ARG A 71 10.33 5.64 -6.13
CA ARG A 71 10.63 4.56 -5.18
C ARG A 71 10.78 5.06 -3.74
N TYR A 72 9.92 5.99 -3.35
CA TYR A 72 9.92 6.59 -2.03
C TYR A 72 9.44 5.58 -0.98
N LYS A 73 10.27 5.32 0.04
CA LYS A 73 9.91 4.45 1.17
C LYS A 73 8.98 5.22 2.10
N ILE A 74 7.69 4.91 2.03
CA ILE A 74 6.63 5.65 2.75
C ILE A 74 6.64 5.42 4.27
N GLY A 75 7.37 4.39 4.72
CA GLY A 75 7.45 4.00 6.13
C GLY A 75 6.34 3.04 6.56
N ASP A 76 5.54 2.55 5.61
CA ASP A 76 4.43 1.63 5.86
C ASP A 76 4.74 0.25 5.28
N ARG A 77 4.06 -0.75 5.82
CA ARG A 77 4.11 -2.13 5.37
C ARG A 77 2.75 -2.58 4.84
N GLY A 78 2.77 -3.52 3.91
CA GLY A 78 1.54 -4.05 3.35
C GLY A 78 1.79 -5.14 2.32
N THR A 79 0.69 -5.56 1.71
CA THR A 79 0.64 -6.69 0.79
C THR A 79 -0.19 -6.32 -0.43
N LEU A 80 0.27 -6.70 -1.62
CA LEU A 80 -0.54 -6.62 -2.85
C LEU A 80 -1.39 -7.88 -3.01
N LEU A 81 -2.65 -7.71 -3.41
CA LEU A 81 -3.55 -8.76 -3.90
C LEU A 81 -3.38 -8.97 -5.41
N VAL A 82 -3.11 -7.89 -6.15
CA VAL A 82 -2.86 -7.91 -7.61
C VAL A 82 -1.70 -6.97 -7.92
N ASN A 83 -0.77 -7.42 -8.77
CA ASN A 83 0.36 -6.62 -9.25
C ASN A 83 0.56 -6.81 -10.77
N GLU A 84 -0.24 -6.11 -11.56
CA GLU A 84 -0.16 -6.07 -13.02
C GLU A 84 0.14 -4.62 -13.48
N PRO A 85 0.77 -4.39 -14.65
CA PRO A 85 1.24 -3.06 -15.07
C PRO A 85 0.19 -1.93 -15.03
N SER A 86 -1.09 -2.25 -15.25
CA SER A 86 -2.19 -1.28 -15.24
C SER A 86 -3.24 -1.57 -14.15
N ARG A 87 -2.94 -2.52 -13.24
CA ARG A 87 -3.90 -2.97 -12.22
C ARG A 87 -3.15 -3.41 -10.97
N GLN A 88 -3.09 -2.52 -9.98
CA GLN A 88 -2.56 -2.82 -8.66
C GLN A 88 -3.69 -2.73 -7.63
N ILE A 89 -3.77 -3.74 -6.76
CA ILE A 89 -4.75 -3.80 -5.67
C ILE A 89 -3.98 -4.15 -4.41
N PHE A 90 -4.02 -3.29 -3.40
CA PHE A 90 -3.57 -3.66 -2.06
C PHE A 90 -4.57 -4.64 -1.46
N LYS A 91 -4.04 -5.71 -0.86
CA LYS A 91 -4.83 -6.54 0.05
C LYS A 91 -5.06 -5.78 1.35
N GLU A 92 -4.00 -5.26 1.94
CA GLU A 92 -4.03 -4.50 3.20
C GLU A 92 -2.74 -3.68 3.39
N VAL A 93 -2.84 -2.67 4.26
CA VAL A 93 -1.72 -1.94 4.84
C VAL A 93 -1.65 -2.35 6.32
N SER A 94 -0.59 -3.06 6.69
CA SER A 94 -0.48 -3.72 8.01
C SER A 94 -0.08 -2.75 9.12
N GLY A 95 0.61 -1.65 8.78
CA GLY A 95 1.01 -0.63 9.75
C GLY A 95 2.30 0.09 9.37
N ARG A 96 2.91 0.76 10.35
CA ARG A 96 4.20 1.43 10.19
C ARG A 96 5.35 0.44 10.39
N SER A 97 6.40 0.56 9.58
CA SER A 97 7.62 -0.25 9.76
C SER A 97 8.29 -0.03 11.12
N THR A 98 8.07 1.12 11.78
CA THR A 98 8.65 1.46 13.09
C THR A 98 7.89 0.88 14.27
N ASP A 99 6.63 0.47 14.08
CA ASP A 99 5.72 0.15 15.18
C ASP A 99 5.57 -1.38 15.37
N MET A 100 6.50 -2.15 14.81
CA MET A 100 6.47 -3.62 14.76
C MET A 100 7.19 -4.24 15.96
N PHE A 101 6.56 -5.23 16.60
CA PHE A 101 7.21 -6.01 17.66
C PHE A 101 7.80 -7.30 17.10
N LYS A 102 9.08 -7.55 17.36
CA LYS A 102 9.74 -8.79 16.93
C LYS A 102 9.64 -9.86 18.02
N ARG A 103 9.00 -10.98 17.70
CA ARG A 103 8.93 -12.17 18.56
C ARG A 103 10.29 -12.89 18.61
N GLN A 104 10.46 -13.75 19.61
CA GLN A 104 11.68 -14.55 19.78
C GLN A 104 11.98 -15.47 18.58
N ASP A 105 10.95 -15.96 17.90
CA ASP A 105 11.06 -16.77 16.68
C ASP A 105 11.39 -15.95 15.42
N GLY A 106 11.48 -14.62 15.55
CA GLY A 106 11.79 -13.70 14.47
C GLY A 106 10.58 -13.14 13.72
N THR A 107 9.37 -13.62 14.00
CA THR A 107 8.12 -13.13 13.38
C THR A 107 7.81 -11.72 13.87
N LEU A 108 7.28 -10.87 12.99
CA LEU A 108 6.85 -9.52 13.33
C LEU A 108 5.35 -9.50 13.67
N LEU A 109 4.99 -8.72 14.69
CA LEU A 109 3.64 -8.42 15.16
C LEU A 109 3.29 -6.97 14.91
#